data_AF-A0A2Z3H4Z0-F1
#
_entry.id   AF-A0A2Z3H4Z0-F1
#
_cell.length_a   1.000
_cell.length_b   1.000
_cell.length_c   1.000
_cell.angle_alpha   90.00
_cell.angle_beta   90.00
_cell.angle_gamma   90.00
#
_symmetry.space_group_name_H-M   'P 1'
#
loop_
_entity.id
_entity.type
_entity.pdbx_description
1 polymer ?
#
loop_
_entity_poly.entity_id
_entity_poly.type
_entity_poly.pdbx_seq_one_letter_code
_entity_poly.pdbx_strand_id
1 'polypeptide(L)'
;MPDRAALLIAVETFFEAGPLVQYAAADCAELHRALPAAGYAPERCTLLAAHRTTKAVIEATLKRLPKVAGDAESLFVLVVSRGFNVKGRGYIACADTIAPDPLETSIPVAEFLTAVSKVKAKEVTVCFDIDPLQWSENKLLHPGLDDAELAALFEKSPKCVGLTACAEGERSFESAQLRHGIWRHHLIEALTGKTRTGVGKDGTLTAAALHEFLADAVPRTLRRTYETQQEQNPTLYGEANASVTVAELEKVLGPGGDLLDPARMKRVVFRSESLSEVKNLDGYRKGQPVPDRANEWARKYVNRVAAPDIKLDLDNTFEMVREMFGYKRKDLDVSAERDGLGYIRTPDFEYTVTVSVSEEDPSEVLWRREVSRLSGPEFVRSEGFRNVFGTMFDRLVFEFASAVDVADFVDRIEDAPPEGVKVTVASDSGAAVIALAGFGGKISVNRDAVVIQGQTGNPSSLLEQFLVFLRKFGALGEPKALTSGG
;
A
#
# COMPACT_ATOMS: atom_id res chain seq x y z
N MET A 1 1.94 -7.85 23.87
CA MET A 1 2.60 -9.02 23.24
C MET A 1 1.57 -9.65 22.31
N PRO A 2 1.96 -10.37 21.25
CA PRO A 2 0.99 -11.13 20.48
C PRO A 2 0.25 -12.10 21.42
N ASP A 3 -1.08 -12.05 21.44
CA ASP A 3 -1.93 -12.82 22.37
C ASP A 3 -3.06 -13.57 21.64
N ARG A 4 -3.11 -13.49 20.31
CA ARG A 4 -4.13 -14.13 19.47
C ARG A 4 -3.71 -15.55 19.09
N ALA A 5 -4.69 -16.43 18.89
CA ALA A 5 -4.48 -17.82 18.44
C ALA A 5 -5.03 -18.03 17.03
N ALA A 6 -4.51 -19.03 16.31
CA ALA A 6 -5.01 -19.36 14.98
C ALA A 6 -5.04 -20.87 14.70
N LEU A 7 -6.02 -21.29 13.89
CA LEU A 7 -6.11 -22.63 13.32
C LEU A 7 -6.34 -22.53 11.81
N LEU A 8 -5.38 -23.00 11.02
CA LEU A 8 -5.49 -23.05 9.56
C LEU A 8 -5.57 -24.53 9.12
N ILE A 9 -6.56 -24.87 8.30
CA ILE A 9 -6.79 -26.20 7.76
C ILE A 9 -6.86 -26.11 6.24
N ALA A 10 -5.94 -26.78 5.55
CA ALA A 10 -5.81 -26.76 4.09
C ALA A 10 -5.93 -28.18 3.52
N VAL A 11 -7.15 -28.60 3.21
CA VAL A 11 -7.42 -29.87 2.54
C VAL A 11 -7.25 -29.66 1.03
N GLU A 12 -6.01 -29.76 0.57
CA GLU A 12 -5.66 -29.54 -0.84
C GLU A 12 -5.95 -30.77 -1.70
N THR A 13 -5.56 -31.95 -1.24
CA THR A 13 -5.69 -33.21 -1.97
C THR A 13 -6.61 -34.17 -1.23
N PHE A 14 -7.34 -34.96 -2.01
CA PHE A 14 -8.26 -36.00 -1.54
C PHE A 14 -7.77 -37.34 -2.07
N PHE A 15 -7.92 -38.40 -1.28
CA PHE A 15 -7.56 -39.75 -1.70
C PHE A 15 -8.50 -40.25 -2.81
N GLU A 16 -9.79 -39.95 -2.69
CA GLU A 16 -10.83 -40.36 -3.66
C GLU A 16 -11.80 -39.23 -4.03
N ALA A 17 -12.11 -38.32 -3.11
CA ALA A 17 -13.16 -37.32 -3.30
C ALA A 17 -12.72 -36.10 -4.13
N GLY A 18 -13.17 -36.03 -5.39
CA GLY A 18 -13.17 -34.79 -6.17
C GLY A 18 -11.78 -34.24 -6.56
N PRO A 19 -11.74 -33.11 -7.28
CA PRO A 19 -10.48 -32.49 -7.70
C PRO A 19 -9.72 -31.90 -6.51
N LEU A 20 -8.42 -31.68 -6.66
CA LEU A 20 -7.65 -30.91 -5.68
C LEU A 20 -8.13 -29.44 -5.58
N VAL A 21 -7.88 -28.79 -4.46
CA VAL A 21 -8.13 -27.35 -4.24
C VAL A 21 -6.83 -26.58 -4.45
N GLN A 22 -6.66 -25.97 -5.63
CA GLN A 22 -5.37 -25.39 -6.03
C GLN A 22 -4.85 -24.37 -5.02
N TYR A 23 -3.56 -24.46 -4.71
CA TYR A 23 -2.80 -23.58 -3.82
C TYR A 23 -3.20 -23.59 -2.34
N ALA A 24 -4.17 -24.42 -1.92
CA ALA A 24 -4.70 -24.38 -0.54
C ALA A 24 -3.60 -24.52 0.52
N ALA A 25 -2.68 -25.46 0.35
CA ALA A 25 -1.58 -25.69 1.28
C ALA A 25 -0.56 -24.53 1.25
N ALA A 26 -0.24 -24.01 0.06
CA ALA A 26 0.70 -22.90 -0.11
C ALA A 26 0.17 -21.60 0.52
N ASP A 27 -1.10 -21.28 0.28
CA ASP A 27 -1.78 -20.09 0.78
C ASP A 27 -1.85 -20.11 2.31
N CYS A 28 -2.28 -21.23 2.90
CA CYS A 28 -2.32 -21.37 4.35
C CYS A 28 -0.92 -21.35 4.98
N ALA A 29 0.11 -21.87 4.29
CA ALA A 29 1.49 -21.80 4.76
C ALA A 29 2.08 -20.38 4.67
N GLU A 30 1.69 -19.58 3.67
CA GLU A 30 2.02 -18.16 3.61
C GLU A 30 1.33 -17.39 4.73
N LEU A 31 0.02 -17.58 4.90
CA LEU A 31 -0.72 -16.93 5.98
C LEU A 31 -0.14 -17.30 7.35
N HIS A 32 0.14 -18.59 7.61
CA HIS A 32 0.73 -19.05 8.87
C HIS A 32 2.04 -18.32 9.21
N ARG A 33 2.90 -18.09 8.21
CA ARG A 33 4.16 -17.33 8.37
C ARG A 33 3.93 -15.85 8.64
N ALA A 34 2.84 -15.28 8.14
CA ALA A 34 2.50 -13.86 8.29
C ALA A 34 1.82 -13.53 9.63
N LEU A 35 1.07 -14.47 10.20
CA LEU A 35 0.28 -14.28 11.43
C LEU A 35 1.05 -13.60 12.60
N PRO A 36 2.34 -13.91 12.88
CA PRO A 36 3.05 -13.26 13.99
C PRO A 36 3.14 -11.74 13.86
N ALA A 37 3.29 -11.24 12.63
CA ALA A 37 3.33 -9.81 12.37
C ALA A 37 1.97 -9.14 12.59
N ALA A 38 0.88 -9.89 12.47
CA ALA A 38 -0.51 -9.47 12.63
C ALA A 38 -1.06 -9.61 14.07
N GLY A 39 -0.20 -9.90 15.06
CA GLY A 39 -0.58 -9.97 16.48
C GLY A 39 -0.85 -11.38 17.02
N TYR A 40 -0.52 -12.44 16.26
CA TYR A 40 -0.75 -13.83 16.67
C TYR A 40 0.47 -14.47 17.33
N ALA A 41 0.26 -15.21 18.40
CA ALA A 41 1.32 -15.92 19.10
C ALA A 41 1.72 -17.17 18.29
N PRO A 42 2.97 -17.29 17.80
CA PRO A 42 3.40 -18.42 16.96
C PRO A 42 3.12 -19.79 17.58
N GLU A 43 3.31 -19.92 18.89
CA GLU A 43 3.08 -21.15 19.67
C GLU A 43 1.59 -21.52 19.80
N ARG A 44 0.68 -20.57 19.53
CA ARG A 44 -0.78 -20.77 19.51
C ARG A 44 -1.34 -20.85 18.08
N CYS A 45 -0.49 -20.87 17.06
CA CYS A 45 -0.88 -20.96 15.66
C CYS A 45 -0.67 -22.38 15.11
N THR A 46 -1.75 -23.08 14.78
CA THR A 46 -1.71 -24.44 14.22
C THR A 46 -2.03 -24.44 12.72
N LEU A 47 -1.20 -25.13 11.93
CA LEU A 47 -1.47 -25.42 10.52
C LEU A 47 -1.64 -26.93 10.30
N LEU A 48 -2.77 -27.33 9.72
CA LEU A 48 -3.02 -28.67 9.18
C LEU A 48 -3.01 -28.57 7.65
N ALA A 49 -2.10 -29.29 7.00
CA ALA A 49 -1.97 -29.36 5.55
C ALA A 49 -1.38 -30.72 5.16
N ALA A 50 -1.31 -31.00 3.85
CA ALA A 50 -0.79 -32.25 3.30
C ALA A 50 -1.48 -33.47 3.95
N HIS A 51 -0.73 -34.48 4.39
CA HIS A 51 -1.27 -35.73 4.96
C HIS A 51 -1.96 -35.57 6.33
N ARG A 52 -1.99 -34.37 6.92
CA ARG A 52 -2.55 -34.11 8.27
C ARG A 52 -4.00 -33.60 8.24
N THR A 53 -4.73 -33.87 7.16
CA THR A 53 -6.08 -33.35 6.91
C THR A 53 -7.12 -34.45 6.80
N THR A 54 -6.84 -35.63 7.35
CA THR A 54 -7.85 -36.67 7.55
C THR A 54 -8.84 -36.27 8.64
N LYS A 55 -10.06 -36.80 8.60
CA LYS A 55 -11.10 -36.53 9.59
C LYS A 55 -10.60 -36.73 11.01
N ALA A 56 -9.98 -37.88 11.28
CA ALA A 56 -9.46 -38.22 12.60
C ALA A 56 -8.40 -37.22 13.12
N VAL A 57 -7.53 -36.71 12.23
CA VAL A 57 -6.50 -35.73 12.62
C VAL A 57 -7.11 -34.36 12.90
N ILE A 58 -8.07 -33.93 12.08
CA ILE A 58 -8.76 -32.66 12.28
C ILE A 58 -9.58 -32.70 13.58
N GLU A 59 -10.36 -33.75 13.83
CA GLU A 59 -11.12 -33.93 15.07
C GLU A 59 -10.22 -33.96 16.31
N ALA A 60 -9.08 -34.68 16.25
CA ALA A 60 -8.12 -34.70 17.33
C ALA A 60 -7.50 -33.32 17.59
N THR A 61 -7.30 -32.52 16.54
CA THR A 61 -6.80 -31.15 16.64
C THR A 61 -7.86 -30.23 17.25
N LEU A 62 -9.11 -30.30 16.79
CA LEU A 62 -10.24 -29.56 17.35
C LEU A 62 -10.44 -29.87 18.83
N LYS A 63 -10.29 -31.13 19.24
CA LYS A 63 -10.35 -31.54 20.66
C LYS A 63 -9.23 -30.92 21.50
N ARG A 64 -8.04 -30.71 20.92
CA ARG A 64 -6.89 -30.09 21.59
C ARG A 64 -6.89 -28.56 21.50
N LEU A 65 -7.68 -27.98 20.60
CA LEU A 65 -7.69 -26.55 20.31
C LEU A 65 -7.90 -25.67 21.56
N PRO A 66 -8.80 -25.98 22.51
CA PRO A 66 -8.93 -25.17 23.74
C PRO A 66 -7.65 -25.13 24.58
N LYS A 67 -6.84 -26.20 24.55
CA LYS A 67 -5.56 -26.25 25.25
C LYS A 67 -4.47 -25.45 24.52
N VAL A 68 -4.45 -25.52 23.18
CA VAL A 68 -3.48 -24.81 22.34
C VAL A 68 -3.72 -23.31 22.33
N ALA A 69 -4.99 -22.89 22.16
CA ALA A 69 -5.38 -21.50 22.21
C ALA A 69 -5.21 -20.90 23.62
N GLY A 70 -5.34 -21.72 24.67
CA GLY A 70 -5.09 -21.29 26.04
C GLY A 70 -6.05 -20.18 26.48
N ASP A 71 -5.47 -19.07 26.92
CA ASP A 71 -6.11 -17.84 27.36
C ASP A 71 -6.08 -16.72 26.31
N ALA A 72 -5.83 -17.06 25.03
CA ALA A 72 -5.84 -16.11 23.93
C ALA A 72 -7.09 -15.24 23.90
N GLU A 73 -6.91 -13.95 23.60
CA GLU A 73 -8.02 -12.99 23.51
C GLU A 73 -9.01 -13.36 22.40
N SER A 74 -8.49 -13.71 21.23
CA SER A 74 -9.26 -14.09 20.05
C SER A 74 -8.71 -15.35 19.38
N LEU A 75 -9.57 -16.01 18.61
CA LEU A 75 -9.21 -17.13 17.74
C LEU A 75 -9.59 -16.82 16.29
N PHE A 76 -8.64 -16.97 15.37
CA PHE A 76 -8.89 -16.97 13.93
C PHE A 76 -8.83 -18.38 13.37
N VAL A 77 -9.83 -18.77 12.60
CA VAL A 77 -9.89 -20.09 11.96
C VAL A 77 -10.03 -19.90 10.46
N LEU A 78 -9.20 -20.58 9.66
CA LEU A 78 -9.36 -20.67 8.22
C LEU A 78 -9.49 -22.15 7.84
N VAL A 79 -10.54 -22.50 7.10
CA VAL A 79 -10.69 -23.81 6.48
C VAL A 79 -10.77 -23.64 4.98
N VAL A 80 -9.81 -24.25 4.28
CA VAL A 80 -9.76 -24.35 2.82
C VAL A 80 -9.99 -25.82 2.47
N SER A 81 -11.11 -26.13 1.83
CA SER A 81 -11.48 -27.50 1.47
C SER A 81 -12.57 -27.51 0.39
N ARG A 82 -13.14 -28.68 0.12
CA ARG A 82 -14.43 -28.83 -0.52
C ARG A 82 -15.54 -29.16 0.47
N GLY A 83 -16.78 -28.89 0.09
CA GLY A 83 -17.93 -29.17 0.94
C GLY A 83 -19.19 -29.55 0.17
N PHE A 84 -20.10 -30.17 0.89
CA PHE A 84 -21.40 -30.58 0.39
C PHE A 84 -22.40 -30.52 1.54
N ASN A 85 -23.69 -30.60 1.22
CA ASN A 85 -24.74 -30.65 2.22
C ASN A 85 -25.76 -31.76 1.94
N VAL A 86 -26.43 -32.22 3.00
CA VAL A 86 -27.56 -33.16 2.90
C VAL A 86 -28.69 -32.67 3.79
N LYS A 87 -29.85 -32.41 3.19
CA LYS A 87 -31.04 -31.88 3.90
C LYS A 87 -30.72 -30.63 4.74
N GLY A 88 -29.98 -29.68 4.16
CA GLY A 88 -29.59 -28.42 4.82
C GLY A 88 -28.58 -28.59 5.95
N ARG A 89 -27.79 -29.68 5.95
CA ARG A 89 -26.66 -29.87 6.87
C ARG A 89 -25.37 -29.98 6.09
N GLY A 90 -24.45 -29.06 6.33
CA GLY A 90 -23.17 -28.92 5.65
C GLY A 90 -22.07 -29.80 6.24
N TYR A 91 -21.19 -30.26 5.36
CA TYR A 91 -20.07 -31.13 5.66
C TYR A 91 -18.81 -30.60 4.98
N ILE A 92 -17.71 -30.61 5.74
CA ILE A 92 -16.36 -30.27 5.28
C ILE A 92 -15.67 -31.58 4.89
N ALA A 93 -15.31 -31.70 3.61
CA ALA A 93 -14.56 -32.84 3.13
C ALA A 93 -13.15 -32.84 3.75
N CYS A 94 -12.71 -34.01 4.20
CA CYS A 94 -11.36 -34.31 4.65
C CYS A 94 -10.60 -35.08 3.56
N ALA A 95 -9.27 -35.20 3.68
CA ALA A 95 -8.46 -35.90 2.68
C ALA A 95 -8.89 -37.37 2.47
N ASP A 96 -9.45 -38.00 3.51
CA ASP A 96 -9.99 -39.36 3.52
C ASP A 96 -11.50 -39.45 3.28
N THR A 97 -12.12 -38.40 2.75
CA THR A 97 -13.53 -38.47 2.33
C THR A 97 -13.68 -39.40 1.14
N ILE A 98 -14.65 -40.30 1.22
CA ILE A 98 -14.91 -41.30 0.17
C ILE A 98 -16.39 -41.32 -0.23
N ALA A 99 -16.65 -41.66 -1.50
CA ALA A 99 -18.00 -41.70 -2.06
C ALA A 99 -18.96 -42.72 -1.41
N PRO A 100 -18.50 -43.91 -0.97
CA PRO A 100 -19.38 -44.88 -0.32
C PRO A 100 -19.89 -44.43 1.05
N ASP A 101 -19.15 -43.58 1.76
CA ASP A 101 -19.50 -43.14 3.11
C ASP A 101 -19.12 -41.67 3.38
N PRO A 102 -19.69 -40.71 2.64
CA PRO A 102 -19.25 -39.32 2.67
C PRO A 102 -19.60 -38.63 3.99
N LEU A 103 -20.65 -39.08 4.69
CA LEU A 103 -21.06 -38.49 5.97
C LEU A 103 -20.11 -38.92 7.11
N GLU A 104 -19.77 -40.21 7.19
CA GLU A 104 -18.87 -40.69 8.24
C GLU A 104 -17.40 -40.33 7.98
N THR A 105 -17.04 -40.00 6.74
CA THR A 105 -15.67 -39.58 6.37
C THR A 105 -15.47 -38.07 6.21
N SER A 106 -16.52 -37.28 6.48
CA SER A 106 -16.47 -35.80 6.52
C SER A 106 -16.77 -35.25 7.91
N ILE A 107 -16.54 -33.95 8.11
CA ILE A 107 -16.83 -33.26 9.38
C ILE A 107 -18.10 -32.42 9.22
N PRO A 108 -19.15 -32.64 10.03
CA PRO A 108 -20.32 -31.76 10.03
C PRO A 108 -19.93 -30.33 10.46
N VAL A 109 -20.39 -29.31 9.72
CA VAL A 109 -20.08 -27.90 10.01
C VAL A 109 -20.57 -27.50 11.40
N ALA A 110 -21.75 -27.98 11.82
CA ALA A 110 -22.27 -27.75 13.15
C ALA A 110 -21.35 -28.30 14.27
N GLU A 111 -20.75 -29.47 14.06
CA GLU A 111 -19.81 -30.07 15.01
C GLU A 111 -18.48 -29.34 15.03
N PHE A 112 -18.00 -28.91 13.86
CA PHE A 112 -16.82 -28.07 13.73
C PHE A 112 -16.98 -26.77 14.52
N LEU A 113 -18.06 -26.02 14.30
CA LEU A 113 -18.34 -24.76 15.01
C LEU A 113 -18.57 -24.98 16.51
N THR A 114 -19.20 -26.10 16.89
CA THR A 114 -19.34 -26.51 18.30
C THR A 114 -17.98 -26.79 18.95
N ALA A 115 -17.02 -27.36 18.22
CA ALA A 115 -15.69 -27.62 18.75
C ALA A 115 -14.87 -26.32 18.88
N VAL A 116 -14.94 -25.46 17.87
CA VAL A 116 -14.29 -24.14 17.86
C VAL A 116 -14.82 -23.24 18.99
N SER A 117 -16.12 -23.25 19.25
CA SER A 117 -16.73 -22.41 20.30
C SER A 117 -16.33 -22.80 21.74
N LYS A 118 -15.77 -24.01 21.95
CA LYS A 118 -15.26 -24.46 23.27
C LYS A 118 -13.98 -23.74 23.71
N VAL A 119 -13.32 -23.00 22.82
CA VAL A 119 -12.14 -22.20 23.14
C VAL A 119 -12.53 -21.04 24.07
N LYS A 120 -11.66 -20.68 25.02
CA LYS A 120 -11.93 -19.63 26.02
C LYS A 120 -11.89 -18.20 25.47
N ALA A 121 -11.34 -18.03 24.25
CA ALA A 121 -11.29 -16.77 23.54
C ALA A 121 -12.66 -16.07 23.54
N LYS A 122 -12.60 -14.75 23.74
CA LYS A 122 -13.79 -13.89 23.82
C LYS A 122 -14.47 -13.77 22.47
N GLU A 123 -13.67 -13.76 21.41
CA GLU A 123 -14.11 -13.54 20.05
C GLU A 123 -13.49 -14.60 19.13
N VAL A 124 -14.28 -15.08 18.17
CA VAL A 124 -13.84 -16.11 17.21
C VAL A 124 -14.25 -15.72 15.80
N THR A 125 -13.28 -15.63 14.91
CA THR A 125 -13.50 -15.42 13.48
C THR A 125 -13.29 -16.73 12.75
N VAL A 126 -14.29 -17.19 11.99
CA VAL A 126 -14.20 -18.42 11.19
C VAL A 126 -14.35 -18.08 9.72
N CYS A 127 -13.30 -18.34 8.95
CA CYS A 127 -13.24 -18.17 7.51
C CYS A 127 -13.38 -19.53 6.81
N PHE A 128 -14.35 -19.63 5.90
CA PHE A 128 -14.61 -20.80 5.07
C PHE A 128 -14.32 -20.50 3.60
N ASP A 129 -13.25 -21.08 3.07
CA ASP A 129 -13.02 -21.20 1.64
C ASP A 129 -13.35 -22.63 1.21
N ILE A 130 -14.65 -22.91 1.10
CA ILE A 130 -15.20 -24.26 0.93
C ILE A 130 -15.83 -24.36 -0.46
N ASP A 131 -15.07 -24.93 -1.40
CA ASP A 131 -15.49 -25.08 -2.79
C ASP A 131 -16.54 -26.21 -2.92
N PRO A 132 -17.54 -26.11 -3.80
CA PRO A 132 -18.54 -27.15 -3.92
C PRO A 132 -17.95 -28.51 -4.35
N LEU A 133 -18.25 -29.57 -3.60
CA LEU A 133 -17.95 -30.96 -3.95
C LEU A 133 -19.13 -31.57 -4.68
N GLN A 134 -18.96 -31.89 -5.96
CA GLN A 134 -19.98 -32.55 -6.75
C GLN A 134 -19.96 -34.07 -6.56
N TRP A 135 -21.14 -34.65 -6.39
CA TRP A 135 -21.34 -36.10 -6.28
C TRP A 135 -22.21 -36.59 -7.44
N SER A 136 -21.61 -37.28 -8.40
CA SER A 136 -22.32 -37.78 -9.59
C SER A 136 -23.30 -38.91 -9.27
N GLU A 137 -23.01 -39.74 -8.28
CA GLU A 137 -23.76 -40.97 -7.98
C GLU A 137 -24.81 -40.82 -6.88
N ASN A 138 -24.75 -39.76 -6.07
CA ASN A 138 -25.62 -39.57 -4.91
C ASN A 138 -26.40 -38.25 -4.99
N LYS A 139 -27.64 -38.33 -5.50
CA LYS A 139 -28.55 -37.17 -5.65
C LYS A 139 -29.03 -36.55 -4.34
N LEU A 140 -28.78 -37.20 -3.19
CA LEU A 140 -29.13 -36.64 -1.87
C LEU A 140 -28.07 -35.65 -1.36
N LEU A 141 -26.87 -35.67 -1.97
CA LEU A 141 -25.78 -34.77 -1.62
C LEU A 141 -25.81 -33.58 -2.58
N HIS A 142 -25.98 -32.39 -2.02
CA HIS A 142 -25.95 -31.15 -2.76
C HIS A 142 -24.55 -30.53 -2.66
N PRO A 143 -24.00 -30.00 -3.76
CA PRO A 143 -22.67 -29.41 -3.75
C PRO A 143 -22.67 -28.10 -2.95
N GLY A 144 -21.62 -27.86 -2.17
CA GLY A 144 -21.46 -26.63 -1.37
C GLY A 144 -22.13 -26.69 0.00
N LEU A 145 -21.94 -25.62 0.78
CA LEU A 145 -22.60 -25.42 2.08
C LEU A 145 -23.97 -24.74 1.89
N ASP A 146 -24.78 -24.78 2.94
CA ASP A 146 -26.14 -24.22 2.97
C ASP A 146 -26.14 -22.90 3.77
N ASP A 147 -26.57 -21.79 3.15
CA ASP A 147 -26.48 -20.47 3.78
C ASP A 147 -27.43 -20.34 4.97
N ALA A 148 -28.59 -21.02 4.93
CA ALA A 148 -29.54 -21.00 6.04
C ALA A 148 -29.00 -21.73 7.28
N GLU A 149 -28.26 -22.83 7.09
CA GLU A 149 -27.54 -23.50 8.17
C GLU A 149 -26.45 -22.59 8.75
N LEU A 150 -25.61 -21.99 7.91
CA LEU A 150 -24.54 -21.10 8.35
C LEU A 150 -25.09 -19.90 9.14
N ALA A 151 -26.10 -19.22 8.61
CA ALA A 151 -26.77 -18.13 9.31
C ALA A 151 -27.27 -18.57 10.68
N ALA A 152 -28.00 -19.69 10.74
CA ALA A 152 -28.53 -20.22 12.00
C ALA A 152 -27.45 -20.62 13.01
N LEU A 153 -26.28 -21.12 12.56
CA LEU A 153 -25.17 -21.51 13.42
C LEU A 153 -24.42 -20.30 13.99
N PHE A 154 -24.16 -19.28 13.17
CA PHE A 154 -23.45 -18.08 13.60
C PHE A 154 -24.33 -17.15 14.43
N GLU A 155 -25.61 -16.96 14.08
CA GLU A 155 -26.54 -16.14 14.88
C GLU A 155 -26.75 -16.69 16.31
N LYS A 156 -26.73 -18.02 16.47
CA LYS A 156 -26.82 -18.66 17.80
C LYS A 156 -25.55 -18.50 18.63
N SER A 157 -24.43 -18.14 18.03
CA SER A 157 -23.16 -18.00 18.73
C SER A 157 -22.98 -16.57 19.26
N PRO A 158 -22.78 -16.37 20.59
CA PRO A 158 -22.59 -15.05 21.16
C PRO A 158 -21.18 -14.47 20.92
N LYS A 159 -20.32 -15.17 20.16
CA LYS A 159 -18.91 -14.78 19.98
C LYS A 159 -18.30 -15.14 18.63
N CYS A 160 -19.03 -15.84 17.77
CA CYS A 160 -18.50 -16.24 16.47
C CYS A 160 -19.00 -15.28 15.39
N VAL A 161 -18.10 -14.89 14.50
CA VAL A 161 -18.43 -14.31 13.19
C VAL A 161 -17.91 -15.27 12.10
N GLY A 162 -18.68 -15.40 11.02
CA GLY A 162 -18.33 -16.24 9.87
C GLY A 162 -18.03 -15.38 8.65
N LEU A 163 -16.99 -15.73 7.89
CA LEU A 163 -16.77 -15.21 6.53
C LEU A 163 -16.66 -16.39 5.56
N THR A 164 -17.39 -16.37 4.46
CA THR A 164 -17.22 -17.34 3.37
C THR A 164 -16.56 -16.71 2.16
N ALA A 165 -15.79 -17.51 1.42
CA ALA A 165 -15.12 -17.06 0.20
C ALA A 165 -16.09 -16.80 -0.96
N CYS A 166 -17.26 -17.44 -0.96
CA CYS A 166 -18.30 -17.34 -1.97
C CYS A 166 -19.69 -17.56 -1.33
N ALA A 167 -20.77 -17.17 -2.02
CA ALA A 167 -22.15 -17.38 -1.58
C ALA A 167 -22.65 -18.80 -1.94
N GLU A 168 -23.82 -19.21 -1.43
CA GLU A 168 -24.43 -20.48 -1.82
C GLU A 168 -24.61 -20.59 -3.34
N GLY A 169 -24.23 -21.74 -3.90
CA GLY A 169 -24.30 -22.01 -5.34
C GLY A 169 -23.12 -21.47 -6.15
N GLU A 170 -22.24 -20.67 -5.55
CA GLU A 170 -21.01 -20.17 -6.18
C GLU A 170 -19.81 -21.08 -5.87
N ARG A 171 -18.66 -20.74 -6.45
CA ARG A 171 -17.40 -21.45 -6.22
C ARG A 171 -16.27 -20.47 -5.93
N SER A 172 -15.19 -20.97 -5.35
CA SER A 172 -13.99 -20.16 -5.09
C SER A 172 -12.95 -20.38 -6.18
N PHE A 173 -12.46 -19.29 -6.76
CA PHE A 173 -11.60 -19.30 -7.95
C PHE A 173 -10.12 -19.10 -7.62
N GLU A 174 -9.28 -19.64 -8.50
CA GLU A 174 -7.82 -19.59 -8.43
C GLU A 174 -7.18 -18.83 -9.59
N SER A 175 -6.06 -18.13 -9.34
CA SER A 175 -5.30 -17.45 -10.40
C SER A 175 -3.91 -18.06 -10.56
N ALA A 176 -3.61 -18.55 -11.76
CA ALA A 176 -2.28 -19.06 -12.09
C ALA A 176 -1.22 -17.95 -12.07
N GLN A 177 -1.58 -16.71 -12.40
CA GLN A 177 -0.69 -15.56 -12.35
C GLN A 177 -0.35 -15.18 -10.90
N LEU A 178 -1.36 -15.16 -10.02
CA LEU A 178 -1.14 -14.90 -8.60
C LEU A 178 -0.51 -16.10 -7.89
N ARG A 179 -0.70 -17.32 -8.41
CA ARG A 179 -0.34 -18.60 -7.76
C ARG A 179 -1.03 -18.79 -6.41
N HIS A 180 -2.27 -18.33 -6.33
CA HIS A 180 -3.10 -18.34 -5.12
C HIS A 180 -4.57 -18.57 -5.50
N GLY A 181 -5.40 -18.98 -4.53
CA GLY A 181 -6.83 -18.69 -4.59
C GLY A 181 -7.07 -17.19 -4.58
N ILE A 182 -7.97 -16.65 -5.40
CA ILE A 182 -8.18 -15.20 -5.53
C ILE A 182 -8.63 -14.58 -4.20
N TRP A 183 -9.60 -15.19 -3.52
CA TRP A 183 -10.04 -14.74 -2.20
C TRP A 183 -8.94 -14.87 -1.15
N ARG A 184 -8.21 -15.99 -1.15
CA ARG A 184 -7.08 -16.24 -0.26
C ARG A 184 -5.93 -15.26 -0.47
N HIS A 185 -5.65 -14.87 -1.70
CA HIS A 185 -4.66 -13.87 -2.04
C HIS A 185 -4.97 -12.55 -1.33
N HIS A 186 -6.19 -12.03 -1.50
CA HIS A 186 -6.60 -10.79 -0.86
C HIS A 186 -6.69 -10.93 0.67
N LEU A 187 -7.13 -12.08 1.19
CA LEU A 187 -7.07 -12.35 2.63
C LEU A 187 -5.62 -12.22 3.15
N ILE A 188 -4.65 -12.84 2.47
CA ILE A 188 -3.23 -12.73 2.84
C ILE A 188 -2.75 -11.28 2.73
N GLU A 189 -3.12 -10.54 1.69
CA GLU A 189 -2.76 -9.12 1.55
C GLU A 189 -3.27 -8.27 2.71
N ALA A 190 -4.51 -8.49 3.13
CA ALA A 190 -5.11 -7.80 4.26
C ALA A 190 -4.38 -8.11 5.58
N LEU A 191 -4.16 -9.40 5.89
CA LEU A 191 -3.48 -9.80 7.14
C LEU A 191 -1.96 -9.53 7.13
N THR A 192 -1.35 -9.31 5.98
CA THR A 192 0.08 -8.93 5.87
C THR A 192 0.30 -7.42 5.83
N GLY A 193 -0.77 -6.62 5.85
CA GLY A 193 -0.66 -5.16 5.68
C GLY A 193 -0.13 -4.74 4.32
N LYS A 194 -0.19 -5.62 3.29
CA LYS A 194 0.11 -5.23 1.90
C LYS A 194 -0.93 -4.25 1.36
N THR A 195 -2.12 -4.22 1.95
CA THR A 195 -3.13 -3.20 1.72
C THR A 195 -3.51 -2.51 3.04
N ARG A 196 -3.91 -1.23 2.94
CA ARG A 196 -4.49 -0.45 4.05
C ARG A 196 -6.01 -0.34 3.95
N THR A 197 -6.61 -0.76 2.84
CA THR A 197 -8.06 -0.72 2.64
C THR A 197 -8.75 -1.56 3.71
N GLY A 198 -9.75 -0.98 4.39
CA GLY A 198 -10.44 -1.62 5.51
C GLY A 198 -9.68 -1.62 6.85
N VAL A 199 -8.46 -1.08 6.92
CA VAL A 199 -7.70 -1.01 8.19
C VAL A 199 -7.95 0.33 8.89
N GLY A 200 -8.29 0.27 10.17
CA GLY A 200 -8.45 1.45 11.03
C GLY A 200 -7.16 2.24 11.20
N LYS A 201 -7.28 3.52 11.61
CA LYS A 201 -6.12 4.40 11.83
C LYS A 201 -5.16 3.91 12.92
N ASP A 202 -5.68 3.13 13.85
CA ASP A 202 -4.98 2.43 14.91
C ASP A 202 -4.30 1.13 14.44
N GLY A 203 -4.39 0.81 13.14
CA GLY A 203 -3.86 -0.42 12.57
C GLY A 203 -4.77 -1.64 12.81
N THR A 204 -5.98 -1.45 13.31
CA THR A 204 -6.93 -2.54 13.59
C THR A 204 -7.69 -2.92 12.32
N LEU A 205 -7.67 -4.21 11.97
CA LEU A 205 -8.53 -4.77 10.93
C LEU A 205 -9.64 -5.59 11.59
N THR A 206 -10.91 -5.21 11.40
CA THR A 206 -12.08 -5.94 11.93
C THR A 206 -12.62 -6.97 10.93
N ALA A 207 -13.48 -7.89 11.38
CA ALA A 207 -14.11 -8.85 10.48
C ALA A 207 -15.04 -8.18 9.46
N ALA A 208 -15.80 -7.16 9.87
CA ALA A 208 -16.63 -6.35 8.97
C ALA A 208 -15.77 -5.68 7.89
N ALA A 209 -14.69 -5.01 8.27
CA ALA A 209 -13.87 -4.29 7.31
C ALA A 209 -13.06 -5.24 6.40
N LEU A 210 -12.66 -6.41 6.92
CA LEU A 210 -12.10 -7.48 6.09
C LEU A 210 -13.12 -7.99 5.07
N HIS A 211 -14.39 -8.20 5.47
CA HIS A 211 -15.45 -8.60 4.54
C HIS A 211 -15.69 -7.56 3.45
N GLU A 212 -15.83 -6.28 3.80
CA GLU A 212 -16.01 -5.19 2.85
C GLU A 212 -14.87 -5.13 1.82
N PHE A 213 -13.62 -5.23 2.30
CA PHE A 213 -12.46 -5.27 1.42
C PHE A 213 -12.48 -6.48 0.48
N LEU A 214 -12.79 -7.67 0.98
CA LEU A 214 -12.85 -8.89 0.16
C LEU A 214 -14.00 -8.83 -0.86
N ALA A 215 -15.16 -8.31 -0.46
CA ALA A 215 -16.33 -8.15 -1.32
C ALA A 215 -16.09 -7.17 -2.48
N ASP A 216 -15.19 -6.20 -2.31
CA ASP A 216 -14.75 -5.31 -3.39
C ASP A 216 -13.60 -5.89 -4.22
N ALA A 217 -12.55 -6.39 -3.58
CA ALA A 217 -11.32 -6.82 -4.26
C ALA A 217 -11.52 -8.08 -5.13
N VAL A 218 -12.31 -9.04 -4.66
CA VAL A 218 -12.46 -10.34 -5.33
C VAL A 218 -13.15 -10.22 -6.70
N PRO A 219 -14.32 -9.55 -6.84
CA PRO A 219 -14.92 -9.35 -8.15
C PRO A 219 -14.04 -8.56 -9.13
N ARG A 220 -13.25 -7.60 -8.64
CA ARG A 220 -12.30 -6.84 -9.48
C ARG A 220 -11.20 -7.74 -10.04
N THR A 221 -10.62 -8.60 -9.21
CA THR A 221 -9.57 -9.54 -9.63
C THR A 221 -10.12 -10.63 -10.55
N LEU A 222 -11.34 -11.11 -10.34
CA LEU A 222 -12.01 -12.05 -11.25
C LEU A 222 -12.13 -11.49 -12.66
N ARG A 223 -12.62 -10.25 -12.81
CA ARG A 223 -12.76 -9.57 -14.12
C ARG A 223 -11.43 -9.39 -14.86
N ARG A 224 -10.32 -9.30 -14.12
CA ARG A 224 -8.96 -9.18 -14.70
C ARG A 224 -8.36 -10.55 -15.03
N THR A 225 -8.75 -11.60 -14.32
CA THR A 225 -8.16 -12.94 -14.43
C THR A 225 -8.84 -13.80 -15.49
N TYR A 226 -10.16 -13.68 -15.66
CA TYR A 226 -10.95 -14.52 -16.56
C TYR A 226 -11.59 -13.71 -17.68
N GLU A 227 -11.54 -14.24 -18.91
CA GLU A 227 -12.22 -13.65 -20.07
C GLU A 227 -13.75 -13.80 -19.98
N THR A 228 -14.21 -14.93 -19.42
CA THR A 228 -15.62 -15.18 -19.16
C THR A 228 -16.00 -14.62 -17.80
N GLN A 229 -17.20 -14.04 -17.71
CA GLN A 229 -17.72 -13.54 -16.45
C GLN A 229 -17.79 -14.67 -15.42
N GLN A 230 -17.13 -14.46 -14.29
CA GLN A 230 -17.16 -15.32 -13.11
C GLN A 230 -17.76 -14.53 -11.95
N GLU A 231 -18.44 -15.25 -11.05
CA GLU A 231 -19.06 -14.67 -9.85
C GLU A 231 -18.52 -15.36 -8.60
N GLN A 232 -18.04 -14.56 -7.66
CA GLN A 232 -17.61 -14.98 -6.35
C GLN A 232 -17.88 -13.84 -5.38
N ASN A 233 -18.87 -14.01 -4.51
CA ASN A 233 -19.36 -13.01 -3.59
C ASN A 233 -19.09 -13.45 -2.15
N PRO A 234 -18.06 -12.88 -1.49
CA PRO A 234 -17.79 -13.15 -0.09
C PRO A 234 -18.98 -12.77 0.79
N THR A 235 -19.33 -13.64 1.75
CA THR A 235 -20.48 -13.43 2.64
C THR A 235 -20.05 -13.39 4.10
N LEU A 236 -20.73 -12.57 4.91
CA LEU A 236 -20.51 -12.45 6.35
C LEU A 236 -21.74 -12.98 7.11
N TYR A 237 -21.49 -13.72 8.19
CA TYR A 237 -22.49 -14.29 9.07
C TYR A 237 -22.23 -13.88 10.52
N GLY A 238 -23.31 -13.66 11.30
CA GLY A 238 -23.19 -13.25 12.69
C GLY A 238 -22.75 -11.79 12.85
N GLU A 239 -23.40 -10.88 12.10
CA GLU A 239 -23.09 -9.43 12.06
C GLU A 239 -22.94 -8.77 13.44
N ALA A 240 -23.67 -9.24 14.44
CA ALA A 240 -23.57 -8.76 15.82
C ALA A 240 -22.15 -8.85 16.41
N ASN A 241 -21.31 -9.76 15.88
CA ASN A 241 -19.93 -9.97 16.29
C ASN A 241 -18.90 -9.42 15.28
N ALA A 242 -19.33 -8.71 14.23
CA ALA A 242 -18.44 -8.33 13.11
C ALA A 242 -17.40 -7.25 13.45
N SER A 243 -17.51 -6.59 14.61
CA SER A 243 -16.50 -5.67 15.13
C SER A 243 -15.27 -6.35 15.73
N VAL A 244 -15.26 -7.68 15.85
CA VAL A 244 -14.08 -8.46 16.29
C VAL A 244 -12.85 -8.06 15.51
N THR A 245 -11.73 -7.88 16.23
CA THR A 245 -10.45 -7.63 15.59
C THR A 245 -9.88 -8.93 15.02
N VAL A 246 -9.58 -8.91 13.72
CA VAL A 246 -8.94 -10.01 12.99
C VAL A 246 -7.43 -9.84 12.91
N ALA A 247 -6.92 -8.60 12.84
CA ALA A 247 -5.47 -8.36 12.84
C ALA A 247 -5.11 -7.02 13.48
N GLU A 248 -3.95 -6.99 14.12
CA GLU A 248 -3.29 -5.76 14.57
C GLU A 248 -2.08 -5.51 13.66
N LEU A 249 -2.22 -4.52 12.79
CA LEU A 249 -1.27 -4.22 11.72
C LEU A 249 -0.46 -2.95 11.99
N GLU A 250 -0.63 -2.29 13.14
CA GLU A 250 0.09 -1.05 13.48
C GLU A 250 1.61 -1.20 13.31
N LYS A 251 2.19 -2.34 13.74
CA LYS A 251 3.63 -2.60 13.63
C LYS A 251 4.10 -2.86 12.20
N VAL A 252 3.21 -3.35 11.35
CA VAL A 252 3.51 -3.73 9.96
C VAL A 252 3.32 -2.53 9.03
N LEU A 253 2.28 -1.75 9.29
CA LEU A 253 1.95 -0.55 8.56
C LEU A 253 2.74 0.68 9.05
N GLY A 254 3.30 0.62 10.26
CA GLY A 254 3.81 1.78 10.99
C GLY A 254 2.67 2.60 11.62
N PRO A 255 2.98 3.50 12.58
CA PRO A 255 2.01 4.53 12.98
C PRO A 255 1.54 5.21 11.70
N GLY A 256 0.23 5.33 11.48
CA GLY A 256 -0.39 5.83 10.24
C GLY A 256 0.51 6.83 9.53
N GLY A 257 1.24 6.34 8.53
CA GLY A 257 2.50 6.92 8.09
C GLY A 257 2.32 8.35 7.64
N ASP A 258 2.96 9.28 8.35
CA ASP A 258 3.15 10.64 7.88
C ASP A 258 3.56 10.56 6.41
N LEU A 259 2.82 11.27 5.57
CA LEU A 259 3.23 11.50 4.20
C LEU A 259 4.64 12.08 4.27
N LEU A 260 5.63 11.43 3.65
CA LEU A 260 7.06 11.78 3.67
C LEU A 260 7.88 11.24 4.88
N ASP A 261 8.01 9.91 4.98
CA ASP A 261 8.97 9.21 5.85
C ASP A 261 10.40 9.68 5.50
N PRO A 262 11.11 10.36 6.43
CA PRO A 262 12.46 10.82 6.21
C PRO A 262 13.44 9.72 5.78
N ALA A 263 13.20 8.46 6.14
CA ALA A 263 14.07 7.33 5.77
C ALA A 263 13.96 6.95 4.28
N ARG A 264 12.84 7.32 3.62
CA ARG A 264 12.57 7.01 2.22
C ARG A 264 12.84 8.18 1.29
N MET A 265 13.32 9.29 1.84
CA MET A 265 13.51 10.55 1.16
C MET A 265 14.99 10.75 0.87
N LYS A 266 15.33 10.87 -0.41
CA LYS A 266 16.69 11.16 -0.85
C LYS A 266 17.06 12.61 -0.53
N ARG A 267 16.13 13.53 -0.81
CA ARG A 267 16.39 14.97 -0.73
C ARG A 267 15.09 15.76 -0.64
N VAL A 268 15.10 16.81 0.17
CA VAL A 268 14.07 17.86 0.20
C VAL A 268 14.66 19.13 -0.38
N VAL A 269 13.97 19.73 -1.33
CA VAL A 269 14.49 20.86 -2.11
C VAL A 269 13.43 21.93 -2.33
N PHE A 270 13.74 23.19 -2.00
CA PHE A 270 13.02 24.33 -2.55
C PHE A 270 13.57 24.62 -3.94
N ARG A 271 12.72 24.66 -4.96
CA ARG A 271 13.12 24.78 -6.37
C ARG A 271 12.37 25.91 -7.06
N SER A 272 13.04 26.58 -7.98
CA SER A 272 12.41 27.37 -9.06
C SER A 272 13.05 27.08 -10.39
N GLU A 273 12.24 27.20 -11.44
CA GLU A 273 12.64 26.96 -12.82
C GLU A 273 12.13 28.08 -13.73
N SER A 274 12.97 28.58 -14.62
CA SER A 274 12.60 29.61 -15.60
C SER A 274 13.32 29.41 -16.93
N LEU A 275 12.62 29.64 -18.04
CA LEU A 275 13.19 29.63 -19.38
C LEU A 275 13.68 31.02 -19.79
N SER A 276 14.74 31.07 -20.58
CA SER A 276 15.23 32.28 -21.23
C SER A 276 15.94 31.93 -22.54
N GLU A 277 15.91 32.81 -23.54
CA GLU A 277 16.65 32.59 -24.77
C GLU A 277 18.16 32.57 -24.51
N VAL A 278 18.90 31.71 -25.23
CA VAL A 278 20.38 31.68 -25.20
C VAL A 278 20.99 33.06 -25.52
N LYS A 279 20.30 33.86 -26.33
CA LYS A 279 20.74 35.21 -26.75
C LYS A 279 20.70 36.24 -25.62
N ASN A 280 19.93 35.98 -24.57
CA ASN A 280 19.76 36.88 -23.43
C ASN A 280 20.81 36.66 -22.35
N LEU A 281 21.67 35.65 -22.48
CA LEU A 281 22.79 35.40 -21.57
C LEU A 281 23.90 36.43 -21.79
N ASP A 282 24.48 36.94 -20.71
CA ASP A 282 25.49 38.00 -20.74
C ASP A 282 26.76 37.59 -21.52
N GLY A 283 27.09 36.30 -21.54
CA GLY A 283 28.23 35.80 -22.32
C GLY A 283 27.98 35.67 -23.83
N TYR A 284 26.74 35.85 -24.30
CA TYR A 284 26.39 35.69 -25.71
C TYR A 284 26.92 36.87 -26.52
N ARG A 285 27.48 36.59 -27.71
CA ARG A 285 27.93 37.64 -28.63
C ARG A 285 27.19 37.55 -29.95
N LYS A 286 26.78 38.70 -30.46
CA LYS A 286 26.10 38.81 -31.77
C LYS A 286 26.90 38.10 -32.86
N GLY A 287 26.23 37.21 -33.60
CA GLY A 287 26.83 36.41 -34.67
C GLY A 287 27.35 35.04 -34.22
N GLN A 288 27.31 34.71 -32.92
CA GLN A 288 27.55 33.35 -32.45
C GLN A 288 26.36 32.43 -32.75
N PRO A 289 26.62 31.13 -33.02
CA PRO A 289 25.56 30.16 -33.31
C PRO A 289 24.66 29.96 -32.08
N VAL A 290 23.37 29.85 -32.34
CA VAL A 290 22.36 29.41 -31.35
C VAL A 290 22.17 27.91 -31.55
N PRO A 291 22.18 27.10 -30.48
CA PRO A 291 21.95 25.67 -30.64
C PRO A 291 20.60 25.35 -31.27
N ASP A 292 20.60 24.36 -32.14
CA ASP A 292 19.42 23.79 -32.80
C ASP A 292 19.09 22.38 -32.27
N ARG A 293 19.97 21.81 -31.43
CA ARG A 293 19.84 20.48 -30.80
C ARG A 293 20.48 20.48 -29.42
N ALA A 294 19.87 19.79 -28.46
CA ALA A 294 20.36 19.64 -27.09
C ALA A 294 21.46 18.56 -26.96
N ASN A 295 22.59 18.73 -27.67
CA ASN A 295 23.72 17.81 -27.66
C ASN A 295 24.86 18.26 -26.70
N GLU A 296 25.92 17.45 -26.58
CA GLU A 296 27.06 17.75 -25.70
C GLU A 296 27.75 19.08 -26.05
N TRP A 297 27.81 19.43 -27.33
CA TRP A 297 28.34 20.73 -27.77
C TRP A 297 27.47 21.88 -27.25
N ALA A 298 26.15 21.78 -27.40
CA ALA A 298 25.20 22.79 -26.94
C ALA A 298 25.29 22.98 -25.42
N ARG A 299 25.38 21.88 -24.66
CA ARG A 299 25.60 21.89 -23.21
C ARG A 299 26.89 22.66 -22.86
N LYS A 300 28.04 22.27 -23.43
CA LYS A 300 29.32 22.98 -23.18
C LYS A 300 29.29 24.44 -23.61
N TYR A 301 28.60 24.75 -24.71
CA TYR A 301 28.45 26.10 -25.22
C TYR A 301 27.63 26.98 -24.26
N VAL A 302 26.44 26.52 -23.86
CA VAL A 302 25.56 27.20 -22.90
C VAL A 302 26.26 27.41 -21.56
N ASN A 303 26.90 26.37 -21.01
CA ASN A 303 27.62 26.44 -19.73
C ASN A 303 28.68 27.56 -19.72
N ARG A 304 29.41 27.72 -20.84
CA ARG A 304 30.42 28.76 -21.00
C ARG A 304 29.79 30.15 -21.14
N VAL A 305 28.69 30.25 -21.87
CA VAL A 305 28.00 31.51 -22.16
C VAL A 305 27.25 32.04 -20.92
N ALA A 306 26.69 31.15 -20.10
CA ALA A 306 25.96 31.50 -18.88
C ALA A 306 26.86 31.76 -17.66
N ALA A 307 28.19 31.59 -17.77
CA ALA A 307 29.10 31.74 -16.64
C ALA A 307 29.06 33.13 -15.96
N PRO A 308 28.98 34.27 -16.70
CA PRO A 308 28.81 35.58 -16.08
C PRO A 308 27.48 35.71 -15.32
N ASP A 309 26.40 35.19 -15.90
CA ASP A 309 25.06 35.23 -15.32
C ASP A 309 24.98 34.38 -14.03
N ILE A 310 25.56 33.17 -14.03
CA ILE A 310 25.68 32.32 -12.84
C ILE A 310 26.46 33.04 -11.75
N LYS A 311 27.57 33.70 -12.12
CA LYS A 311 28.36 34.46 -11.16
C LYS A 311 27.57 35.61 -10.55
N LEU A 312 26.82 36.36 -11.36
CA LEU A 312 25.98 37.46 -10.88
C LEU A 312 24.89 36.96 -9.91
N ASP A 313 24.25 35.83 -10.23
CA ASP A 313 23.26 35.18 -9.37
C ASP A 313 23.85 34.79 -8.00
N LEU A 314 25.04 34.17 -8.01
CA LEU A 314 25.76 33.81 -6.79
C LEU A 314 26.20 35.03 -5.98
N ASP A 315 26.75 36.07 -6.61
CA ASP A 315 27.22 37.27 -5.93
C ASP A 315 26.04 37.99 -5.24
N ASN A 316 24.89 38.11 -5.91
CA ASN A 316 23.67 38.70 -5.34
C ASN A 316 23.14 37.87 -4.17
N THR A 317 23.04 36.55 -4.35
CA THR A 317 22.54 35.64 -3.31
C THR A 317 23.48 35.60 -2.11
N PHE A 318 24.79 35.64 -2.34
CA PHE A 318 25.81 35.65 -1.29
C PHE A 318 25.68 36.87 -0.38
N GLU A 319 25.53 38.07 -0.93
CA GLU A 319 25.36 39.29 -0.12
C GLU A 319 24.07 39.24 0.70
N MET A 320 22.95 38.82 0.10
CA MET A 320 21.68 38.65 0.83
C MET A 320 21.80 37.63 1.97
N VAL A 321 22.41 36.47 1.71
CA VAL A 321 22.62 35.41 2.71
C VAL A 321 23.52 35.90 3.84
N ARG A 322 24.60 36.62 3.51
CA ARG A 322 25.53 37.13 4.52
C ARG A 322 24.91 38.18 5.41
N GLU A 323 24.14 39.10 4.83
CA GLU A 323 23.44 40.17 5.57
C GLU A 323 22.35 39.59 6.48
N MET A 324 21.49 38.72 5.95
CA MET A 324 20.31 38.24 6.68
C MET A 324 20.59 37.18 7.73
N PHE A 325 21.60 36.33 7.52
CA PHE A 325 21.94 35.24 8.46
C PHE A 325 23.19 35.55 9.31
N GLY A 326 23.92 36.62 9.01
CA GLY A 326 25.11 37.02 9.78
C GLY A 326 26.30 36.07 9.63
N TYR A 327 26.34 35.24 8.59
CA TYR A 327 27.47 34.37 8.32
C TYR A 327 28.76 35.16 8.08
N LYS A 328 29.89 34.62 8.54
CA LYS A 328 31.20 35.21 8.23
C LYS A 328 31.70 34.61 6.91
N ARG A 329 32.64 35.30 6.26
CA ARG A 329 33.28 34.81 5.01
C ARG A 329 33.79 33.37 5.11
N LYS A 330 34.26 32.94 6.29
CA LYS A 330 34.78 31.59 6.52
C LYS A 330 33.71 30.49 6.62
N ASP A 331 32.46 30.90 6.83
CA ASP A 331 31.31 29.99 6.98
C ASP A 331 30.63 29.74 5.61
N LEU A 332 31.10 30.42 4.55
CA LEU A 332 30.53 30.38 3.21
C LEU A 332 31.58 29.83 2.22
N ASP A 333 31.20 28.79 1.50
CA ASP A 333 31.96 28.26 0.36
C ASP A 333 31.17 28.51 -0.93
N VAL A 334 31.74 29.33 -1.81
CA VAL A 334 31.08 29.78 -3.04
C VAL A 334 31.93 29.37 -4.23
N SER A 335 31.30 28.70 -5.19
CA SER A 335 31.96 28.30 -6.42
C SER A 335 31.03 28.49 -7.61
N ALA A 336 31.58 28.99 -8.72
CA ALA A 336 30.97 28.96 -10.03
C ALA A 336 31.80 27.98 -10.88
N GLU A 337 31.25 26.79 -11.11
CA GLU A 337 31.88 25.77 -11.93
C GLU A 337 31.66 26.06 -13.43
N ARG A 338 32.57 25.55 -14.27
CA ARG A 338 32.54 25.80 -15.73
C ARG A 338 31.54 24.90 -16.48
N ASP A 339 30.84 24.05 -15.76
CA ASP A 339 29.89 23.07 -16.27
C ASP A 339 28.43 23.53 -16.14
N GLY A 340 28.21 24.84 -15.92
CA GLY A 340 26.87 25.42 -15.83
C GLY A 340 26.26 25.32 -14.44
N LEU A 341 27.03 24.90 -13.42
CA LEU A 341 26.64 24.84 -12.02
C LEU A 341 27.34 25.92 -11.20
N GLY A 342 26.59 26.56 -10.30
CA GLY A 342 27.11 27.40 -9.23
C GLY A 342 26.51 27.00 -7.89
N TYR A 343 27.25 27.18 -6.80
CA TYR A 343 26.73 26.91 -5.45
C TYR A 343 27.26 27.87 -4.38
N ILE A 344 26.45 27.99 -3.31
CA ILE A 344 26.82 28.57 -2.01
C ILE A 344 26.53 27.50 -0.96
N ARG A 345 27.57 27.02 -0.29
CA ARG A 345 27.44 26.11 0.86
C ARG A 345 27.59 26.90 2.15
N THR A 346 26.68 26.62 3.08
CA THR A 346 26.64 27.19 4.41
C THR A 346 26.50 26.06 5.45
N PRO A 347 26.63 26.34 6.75
CA PRO A 347 26.35 25.35 7.79
C PRO A 347 24.90 24.86 7.80
N ASP A 348 23.95 25.69 7.35
CA ASP A 348 22.52 25.42 7.48
C ASP A 348 21.82 25.00 6.18
N PHE A 349 22.43 25.24 5.02
CA PHE A 349 21.87 24.90 3.72
C PHE A 349 22.91 24.98 2.58
N GLU A 350 22.56 24.40 1.44
CA GLU A 350 23.26 24.57 0.17
C GLU A 350 22.32 25.20 -0.86
N TYR A 351 22.69 26.37 -1.39
CA TYR A 351 22.05 26.99 -2.55
C TYR A 351 22.80 26.56 -3.82
N THR A 352 22.07 26.17 -4.86
CA THR A 352 22.65 25.87 -6.17
C THR A 352 21.87 26.56 -7.27
N VAL A 353 22.59 27.07 -8.27
CA VAL A 353 22.02 27.56 -9.53
C VAL A 353 22.61 26.76 -10.68
N THR A 354 21.78 26.29 -11.60
CA THR A 354 22.19 25.51 -12.77
C THR A 354 21.55 26.08 -14.02
N VAL A 355 22.33 26.11 -15.11
CA VAL A 355 21.84 26.47 -16.43
C VAL A 355 22.09 25.30 -17.37
N SER A 356 21.02 24.81 -18.02
CA SER A 356 21.10 23.74 -19.01
C SER A 356 20.36 24.12 -20.28
N VAL A 357 20.81 23.64 -21.44
CA VAL A 357 20.05 23.76 -22.69
C VAL A 357 18.70 23.02 -22.55
N SER A 358 17.62 23.64 -23.01
CA SER A 358 16.31 22.99 -23.04
C SER A 358 16.28 21.88 -24.09
N GLU A 359 15.74 20.71 -23.72
CA GLU A 359 15.59 19.58 -24.65
C GLU A 359 14.40 19.78 -25.61
N GLU A 360 13.41 20.58 -25.21
CA GLU A 360 12.22 20.91 -26.01
C GLU A 360 12.52 22.00 -27.04
N ASP A 361 13.23 23.05 -26.62
CA ASP A 361 13.71 24.14 -27.49
C ASP A 361 15.19 24.43 -27.23
N PRO A 362 16.10 23.89 -28.06
CA PRO A 362 17.54 24.11 -27.88
C PRO A 362 18.00 25.57 -28.02
N SER A 363 17.15 26.47 -28.50
CA SER A 363 17.44 27.91 -28.54
C SER A 363 17.24 28.61 -27.20
N GLU A 364 16.66 27.91 -26.23
CA GLU A 364 16.43 28.35 -24.86
C GLU A 364 17.33 27.61 -23.84
N VAL A 365 17.47 28.23 -22.67
CA VAL A 365 18.09 27.63 -21.50
C VAL A 365 17.09 27.54 -20.36
N LEU A 366 17.16 26.43 -19.64
CA LEU A 366 16.46 26.23 -18.38
C LEU A 366 17.38 26.66 -17.24
N TRP A 367 16.96 27.70 -16.53
CA TRP A 367 17.52 28.07 -15.24
C TRP A 367 16.84 27.25 -14.15
N ARG A 368 17.64 26.61 -13.29
CA ARG A 368 17.16 25.93 -12.09
C ARG A 368 17.88 26.49 -10.87
N ARG A 369 17.13 26.90 -9.86
CA ARG A 369 17.66 27.32 -8.56
C ARG A 369 17.12 26.41 -7.49
N GLU A 370 17.98 26.00 -6.58
CA GLU A 370 17.62 25.08 -5.50
C GLU A 370 18.19 25.55 -4.16
N VAL A 371 17.43 25.36 -3.08
CA VAL A 371 17.96 25.28 -1.72
C VAL A 371 17.71 23.89 -1.16
N SER A 372 18.77 23.24 -0.72
CA SER A 372 18.77 21.89 -0.16
C SER A 372 19.66 21.79 1.08
N ARG A 373 19.87 20.58 1.62
CA ARG A 373 20.68 20.31 2.82
C ARG A 373 20.34 21.21 4.03
N LEU A 374 19.04 21.43 4.21
CA LEU A 374 18.50 22.27 5.27
C LEU A 374 18.85 21.68 6.66
N SER A 375 19.31 22.50 7.60
CA SER A 375 19.64 22.07 8.97
C SER A 375 18.42 21.62 9.78
N GLY A 376 17.22 22.06 9.37
CA GLY A 376 15.97 21.58 9.94
C GLY A 376 14.76 22.47 9.63
N PRO A 377 13.56 22.07 10.08
CA PRO A 377 12.32 22.80 9.79
C PRO A 377 12.26 24.18 10.47
N GLU A 378 12.92 24.36 11.62
CA GLU A 378 12.99 25.67 12.30
C GLU A 378 13.76 26.71 11.48
N PHE A 379 14.80 26.29 10.76
CA PHE A 379 15.55 27.17 9.87
C PHE A 379 14.66 27.73 8.75
N VAL A 380 13.84 26.87 8.12
CA VAL A 380 12.93 27.28 7.03
C VAL A 380 11.83 28.24 7.53
N ARG A 381 11.47 28.16 8.81
CA ARG A 381 10.50 29.06 9.44
C ARG A 381 11.09 30.40 9.87
N SER A 382 12.42 30.54 9.85
CA SER A 382 13.11 31.75 10.28
C SER A 382 12.78 32.97 9.41
N GLU A 383 12.85 34.16 10.00
CA GLU A 383 12.70 35.42 9.25
C GLU A 383 13.79 35.60 8.19
N GLY A 384 15.02 35.18 8.49
CA GLY A 384 16.14 35.22 7.54
C GLY A 384 15.84 34.42 6.27
N PHE A 385 15.33 33.19 6.41
CA PHE A 385 14.95 32.36 5.27
C PHE A 385 13.86 33.01 4.43
N ARG A 386 12.80 33.53 5.07
CA ARG A 386 11.70 34.21 4.37
C ARG A 386 12.16 35.45 3.62
N ASN A 387 13.05 36.24 4.22
CA ASN A 387 13.55 37.47 3.61
C ASN A 387 14.48 37.22 2.42
N VAL A 388 15.26 36.13 2.44
CA VAL A 388 16.15 35.79 1.32
C VAL A 388 15.43 35.00 0.23
N PHE A 389 14.65 33.99 0.61
CA PHE A 389 14.15 32.97 -0.32
C PHE A 389 12.62 32.97 -0.50
N GLY A 390 11.88 33.75 0.29
CA GLY A 390 10.41 33.67 0.37
C GLY A 390 9.68 33.87 -0.96
N THR A 391 10.27 34.61 -1.89
CA THR A 391 9.73 34.85 -3.24
C THR A 391 10.54 34.18 -4.35
N MET A 392 11.65 33.52 -4.00
CA MET A 392 12.61 32.96 -4.96
C MET A 392 12.19 31.58 -5.48
N PHE A 393 11.41 30.84 -4.69
CA PHE A 393 11.00 29.47 -4.99
C PHE A 393 9.48 29.34 -5.06
N ASP A 394 9.03 28.61 -6.07
CA ASP A 394 7.62 28.31 -6.31
C ASP A 394 7.31 26.82 -6.10
N ARG A 395 8.33 25.96 -5.92
CA ARG A 395 8.17 24.52 -5.74
C ARG A 395 8.90 23.98 -4.52
N LEU A 396 8.25 23.05 -3.82
CA LEU A 396 8.86 22.18 -2.83
C LEU A 396 8.87 20.76 -3.38
N VAL A 397 10.06 20.19 -3.51
CA VAL A 397 10.30 18.89 -4.15
C VAL A 397 10.82 17.91 -3.12
N PHE A 398 10.18 16.75 -3.06
CA PHE A 398 10.55 15.62 -2.25
C PHE A 398 11.00 14.49 -3.16
N GLU A 399 12.31 14.29 -3.28
CA GLU A 399 12.90 13.25 -4.12
C GLU A 399 12.95 11.94 -3.33
N PHE A 400 12.40 10.87 -3.89
CA PHE A 400 12.40 9.56 -3.26
C PHE A 400 13.79 8.90 -3.36
N ALA A 401 14.16 8.13 -2.34
CA ALA A 401 15.36 7.29 -2.35
C ALA A 401 15.21 6.08 -3.29
N SER A 402 13.98 5.70 -3.63
CA SER A 402 13.66 4.62 -4.55
C SER A 402 12.37 4.95 -5.28
N ALA A 403 12.25 4.50 -6.54
CA ALA A 403 11.07 4.74 -7.35
C ALA A 403 9.81 4.20 -6.65
N VAL A 404 8.69 4.89 -6.79
CA VAL A 404 7.44 4.53 -6.13
C VAL A 404 6.35 4.08 -7.10
N ASP A 405 5.44 3.26 -6.59
CA ASP A 405 4.23 2.84 -7.29
C ASP A 405 3.17 3.95 -7.20
N VAL A 406 3.11 4.76 -8.26
CA VAL A 406 2.15 5.87 -8.38
C VAL A 406 0.72 5.35 -8.54
N ALA A 407 0.53 4.18 -9.16
CA ALA A 407 -0.79 3.57 -9.34
C ALA A 407 -1.38 3.17 -7.98
N ASP A 408 -0.61 2.43 -7.16
CA ASP A 408 -1.02 2.06 -5.79
C ASP A 408 -1.32 3.28 -4.91
N PHE A 409 -0.59 4.38 -5.09
CA PHE A 409 -0.87 5.61 -4.36
C PHE A 409 -2.18 6.26 -4.79
N VAL A 410 -2.48 6.27 -6.09
CA VAL A 410 -3.73 6.83 -6.61
C VAL A 410 -4.91 5.96 -6.23
N ASP A 411 -4.79 4.64 -6.40
CA ASP A 411 -5.81 3.66 -6.00
C ASP A 411 -6.21 3.88 -4.53
N ARG A 412 -5.24 4.11 -3.63
CA ARG A 412 -5.53 4.44 -2.23
C ARG A 412 -6.28 5.75 -2.02
N ILE A 413 -5.99 6.79 -2.82
CA ILE A 413 -6.72 8.05 -2.73
C ILE A 413 -8.13 7.86 -3.30
N GLU A 414 -8.30 7.06 -4.35
CA GLU A 414 -9.60 6.81 -4.97
C GLU A 414 -10.50 5.88 -4.14
N ASP A 415 -9.92 4.89 -3.46
CA ASP A 415 -10.60 3.97 -2.56
C ASP A 415 -11.07 4.66 -1.26
N ALA A 416 -10.32 5.67 -0.79
CA ALA A 416 -10.64 6.43 0.42
C ALA A 416 -10.47 7.95 0.19
N PRO A 417 -11.32 8.57 -0.66
CA PRO A 417 -11.13 9.95 -1.11
C PRO A 417 -11.24 10.92 0.06
N PRO A 418 -10.14 11.62 0.43
CA PRO A 418 -10.21 12.61 1.48
C PRO A 418 -11.10 13.78 1.05
N GLU A 419 -11.74 14.41 2.03
CA GLU A 419 -12.66 15.51 1.76
C GLU A 419 -11.96 16.66 1.00
N GLY A 420 -12.55 17.03 -0.14
CA GLY A 420 -12.04 18.10 -0.99
C GLY A 420 -10.81 17.73 -1.82
N VAL A 421 -10.47 16.45 -1.96
CA VAL A 421 -9.38 15.98 -2.83
C VAL A 421 -9.93 15.52 -4.17
N LYS A 422 -9.23 15.87 -5.25
CA LYS A 422 -9.42 15.28 -6.57
C LYS A 422 -8.08 14.80 -7.10
N VAL A 423 -8.05 13.61 -7.68
CA VAL A 423 -6.86 13.06 -8.33
C VAL A 423 -7.11 12.97 -9.83
N THR A 424 -6.07 13.22 -10.61
CA THR A 424 -6.06 13.03 -12.05
C THR A 424 -4.81 12.25 -12.39
N VAL A 425 -4.99 11.05 -12.95
CA VAL A 425 -3.90 10.14 -13.31
C VAL A 425 -3.61 10.19 -14.79
N ALA A 426 -2.32 10.14 -15.14
CA ALA A 426 -1.89 9.95 -16.52
C ALA A 426 -2.29 8.54 -17.02
N SER A 427 -2.59 8.38 -18.30
CA SER A 427 -3.08 7.10 -18.85
C SER A 427 -2.15 5.91 -18.63
N ASP A 428 -0.86 6.15 -18.41
CA ASP A 428 0.16 5.15 -18.12
C ASP A 428 0.38 4.89 -16.61
N SER A 429 -0.39 5.58 -15.75
CA SER A 429 -0.26 5.58 -14.29
C SER A 429 1.15 5.93 -13.77
N GLY A 430 1.99 6.58 -14.59
CA GLY A 430 3.34 7.00 -14.22
C GLY A 430 3.40 8.31 -13.44
N ALA A 431 2.33 9.09 -13.50
CA ALA A 431 2.20 10.36 -12.81
C ALA A 431 0.74 10.66 -12.43
N ALA A 432 0.57 11.41 -11.36
CA ALA A 432 -0.72 11.88 -10.87
C ALA A 432 -0.65 13.36 -10.48
N VAL A 433 -1.75 14.08 -10.67
CA VAL A 433 -1.96 15.44 -10.18
C VAL A 433 -3.05 15.40 -9.12
N ILE A 434 -2.75 16.00 -7.98
CA ILE A 434 -3.66 16.08 -6.84
C ILE A 434 -4.08 17.54 -6.67
N ALA A 435 -5.39 17.78 -6.78
CA ALA A 435 -6.02 19.05 -6.48
C ALA A 435 -6.68 18.98 -5.11
N LEU A 436 -6.50 20.03 -4.30
CA LEU A 436 -7.01 20.10 -2.94
C LEU A 436 -7.88 21.35 -2.75
N ALA A 437 -9.08 21.17 -2.21
CA ALA A 437 -9.99 22.27 -1.91
C ALA A 437 -9.36 23.21 -0.86
N GLY A 438 -9.39 24.51 -1.15
CA GLY A 438 -8.74 25.55 -0.33
C GLY A 438 -7.23 25.66 -0.54
N PHE A 439 -6.65 24.91 -1.48
CA PHE A 439 -5.25 24.98 -1.85
C PHE A 439 -5.12 25.59 -3.26
N GLY A 440 -4.50 26.76 -3.36
CA GLY A 440 -4.31 27.45 -4.65
C GLY A 440 -3.19 26.89 -5.53
N GLY A 441 -2.36 25.99 -4.98
CA GLY A 441 -1.24 25.38 -5.67
C GLY A 441 -1.60 24.08 -6.41
N LYS A 442 -0.58 23.43 -6.97
CA LYS A 442 -0.70 22.12 -7.64
C LYS A 442 0.23 21.11 -6.98
N ILE A 443 -0.29 19.94 -6.62
CA ILE A 443 0.54 18.81 -6.18
C ILE A 443 0.66 17.83 -7.34
N SER A 444 1.88 17.42 -7.66
CA SER A 444 2.15 16.40 -8.68
C SER A 444 2.98 15.29 -8.05
N VAL A 445 2.66 14.05 -8.38
CA VAL A 445 3.39 12.85 -7.93
C VAL A 445 3.84 12.10 -9.18
N ASN A 446 5.10 11.71 -9.21
CA ASN A 446 5.62 10.77 -10.19
C ASN A 446 6.45 9.70 -9.45
N ARG A 447 7.08 8.80 -10.22
CA ARG A 447 7.85 7.69 -9.65
C ARG A 447 9.02 8.16 -8.77
N ASP A 448 9.58 9.33 -9.02
CA ASP A 448 10.83 9.78 -8.39
C ASP A 448 10.62 10.90 -7.38
N ALA A 449 9.49 11.59 -7.40
CA ALA A 449 9.23 12.70 -6.50
C ALA A 449 7.75 13.04 -6.28
N VAL A 450 7.51 13.71 -5.15
CA VAL A 450 6.34 14.58 -4.95
C VAL A 450 6.77 16.03 -5.14
N VAL A 451 6.03 16.78 -5.94
CA VAL A 451 6.24 18.20 -6.20
C VAL A 451 5.02 18.99 -5.77
N ILE A 452 5.22 19.94 -4.86
CA ILE A 452 4.20 20.89 -4.42
C ILE A 452 4.54 22.23 -5.00
N GLN A 453 3.72 22.71 -5.92
CA GLN A 453 3.88 24.01 -6.55
C GLN A 453 2.91 25.01 -5.92
N GLY A 454 3.43 26.08 -5.34
CA GLY A 454 2.64 27.19 -4.81
C GLY A 454 2.26 28.21 -5.88
N GLN A 455 1.40 29.16 -5.52
CA GLN A 455 1.12 30.33 -6.37
C GLN A 455 2.20 31.40 -6.19
N THR A 456 2.72 31.91 -7.30
CA THR A 456 3.64 33.06 -7.33
C THR A 456 2.98 34.30 -6.72
N GLY A 457 3.67 34.96 -5.78
CA GLY A 457 3.23 36.24 -5.19
C GLY A 457 2.33 36.17 -3.95
N ASN A 458 2.10 34.99 -3.35
CA ASN A 458 1.34 34.86 -2.10
C ASN A 458 2.27 34.90 -0.86
N PRO A 459 2.00 35.75 0.15
CA PRO A 459 2.79 35.85 1.39
C PRO A 459 2.74 34.61 2.30
N SER A 460 1.77 33.69 2.09
CA SER A 460 1.78 32.40 2.78
C SER A 460 2.83 31.50 2.14
N SER A 461 3.99 31.40 2.82
CA SER A 461 5.17 30.71 2.33
C SER A 461 4.82 29.32 1.80
N LEU A 462 5.47 28.90 0.72
CA LEU A 462 5.41 27.55 0.16
C LEU A 462 5.48 26.43 1.24
N LEU A 463 6.16 26.71 2.37
CA LEU A 463 6.20 25.89 3.57
C LEU A 463 4.85 25.75 4.28
N GLU A 464 4.08 26.81 4.47
CA GLU A 464 2.75 26.75 5.10
C GLU A 464 1.76 25.98 4.22
N GLN A 465 1.85 26.20 2.92
CA GLN A 465 1.16 25.45 1.89
C GLN A 465 1.48 23.95 1.96
N PHE A 466 2.75 23.60 2.16
CA PHE A 466 3.18 22.24 2.42
C PHE A 466 2.64 21.65 3.74
N LEU A 467 2.65 22.41 4.84
CA LEU A 467 2.12 21.94 6.13
C LEU A 467 0.60 21.71 6.09
N VAL A 468 -0.15 22.45 5.26
CA VAL A 468 -1.57 22.17 4.99
C VAL A 468 -1.73 20.85 4.24
N PHE A 469 -0.91 20.63 3.20
CA PHE A 469 -0.89 19.37 2.46
C PHE A 469 -0.57 18.17 3.37
N LEU A 470 0.50 18.23 4.16
CA LEU A 470 0.87 17.17 5.10
C LEU A 470 -0.26 16.83 6.08
N ARG A 471 -0.91 17.85 6.68
CA ARG A 471 -2.00 17.61 7.64
C ARG A 471 -3.20 16.90 7.04
N LYS A 472 -3.49 17.12 5.75
CA LYS A 472 -4.62 16.47 5.07
C LYS A 472 -4.30 15.08 4.54
N PHE A 473 -3.04 14.83 4.15
CA PHE A 473 -2.63 13.59 3.48
C PHE A 473 -1.80 12.65 4.36
N GLY A 474 -1.38 13.06 5.57
CA GLY A 474 -0.64 12.22 6.51
C GLY A 474 -1.38 10.93 6.91
N ALA A 475 -2.70 10.86 6.76
CA ALA A 475 -3.47 9.65 7.02
C ALA A 475 -3.44 8.62 5.87
N LEU A 476 -3.10 9.03 4.64
CA LEU A 476 -3.13 8.16 3.45
C LEU A 476 -1.87 7.28 3.31
N GLY A 477 -0.81 7.59 4.06
CA GLY A 477 0.48 6.92 3.95
C GLY A 477 1.21 7.25 2.64
N GLU A 478 2.48 6.84 2.56
CA GLU A 478 3.30 7.09 1.37
C GLU A 478 3.05 6.11 0.22
N PRO A 479 3.34 6.49 -1.04
CA PRO A 479 3.48 5.56 -2.17
C PRO A 479 4.41 4.38 -1.82
N LYS A 480 4.05 3.14 -2.20
CA LYS A 480 4.92 1.96 -2.00
C LYS A 480 6.21 2.10 -2.82
N ALA A 481 7.34 1.67 -2.28
CA ALA A 481 8.57 1.58 -3.07
C ALA A 481 8.41 0.43 -4.07
N LEU A 482 8.73 0.68 -5.33
CA LEU A 482 8.94 -0.38 -6.28
C LEU A 482 10.16 -1.18 -5.83
N THR A 483 10.01 -2.49 -5.70
CA THR A 483 11.16 -3.37 -5.48
C THR A 483 12.13 -3.14 -6.63
N SER A 484 13.40 -2.86 -6.34
CA SER A 484 14.45 -2.78 -7.36
C SER A 484 14.43 -4.10 -8.14
N GLY A 485 13.90 -4.04 -9.36
CA GLY A 485 13.78 -5.22 -10.23
C GLY A 485 15.16 -5.79 -10.52
N GLY A 486 15.28 -7.11 -10.37
CA GLY A 486 16.26 -7.90 -11.11
C GLY A 486 15.81 -8.14 -12.54
#